data_AF-A0A090W5I5-F1
#
_entry.id   AF-A0A090W5I5-F1
#
_cell.length_a   1.000
_cell.length_b   1.000
_cell.length_c   1.000
_cell.angle_alpha   90.00
_cell.angle_beta   90.00
_cell.angle_gamma   90.00
#
_symmetry.space_group_name_H-M   'P 1'
#
loop_
_entity.id
_entity.type
_entity.pdbx_description
1 polymer ?
#
loop_
_entity_poly.entity_id
_entity_poly.type
_entity_poly.pdbx_seq_one_letter_code
_entity_poly.pdbx_strand_id
1 'polypeptide(L)'
;MQTGEGKTLVATLPVYLNALAGKGVHLVTVNDYLAKRDSAWMAPIFEFHGMSVDCIDYHQPNSAARKKAYNADITYGTNNEFGFDYLRDNMSHSPDDLVQRPHHYAIVDEVDSVLVDDARTPLIISGPIPKGDRHEFNELKPKVDDIVAVQRKYLTGVLAEAKKLIKEGDDKEGGFQLLRVYRGMPKNKALIKFLSEEGVKQLLQKTENFYMQDNNREMPKVDAELYYVIEEKNNQIELTDKGIDYISGKDDPDFFVLPEIGIEIAKIENQNLDKEKEAELKEELFKEFGVKSERIHTLNQLLKAYALFEKDTQYVVMDNKVMIVDEQTGRIMDGRRYSDGLHQAIEAKENVKIEDATQTFATVTLQNYFRMYRKLSGMTGTAVTEAGEFWEIYKLDVVEIPTNRPIAREDKEDLVYKTKREKYNAVIDEVTKLSLAGRPVLIGTTSVEISELLGKMLSIRKIPHNVLNAKQHKKEAEIVDEAGRKGQVTIATNMAGRGTDIKLTDEVKAAGGLAIVGTERMIRVV
;
A
#
# COMPACT_ATOMS: atom_id res chain seq x y z
N MET A 1 -17.48 12.20 -21.87
CA MET A 1 -18.15 11.39 -22.93
C MET A 1 -18.49 10.04 -22.34
N GLN A 2 -19.74 9.57 -22.47
CA GLN A 2 -20.17 8.28 -21.90
C GLN A 2 -19.39 7.08 -22.49
N THR A 3 -19.46 5.92 -21.84
CA THR A 3 -18.84 4.67 -22.33
C THR A 3 -19.50 4.23 -23.64
N GLY A 4 -18.71 3.75 -24.61
CA GLY A 4 -19.16 3.39 -25.95
C GLY A 4 -19.28 4.55 -26.96
N GLU A 5 -19.02 5.81 -26.56
CA GLU A 5 -19.05 6.98 -27.47
C GLU A 5 -17.75 7.15 -28.30
N GLY A 6 -16.81 6.19 -28.24
CA GLY A 6 -15.60 6.20 -29.07
C GLY A 6 -14.48 7.13 -28.57
N LYS A 7 -14.25 7.19 -27.25
CA LYS A 7 -13.21 8.03 -26.61
C LYS A 7 -11.84 7.91 -27.30
N THR A 8 -11.37 6.69 -27.55
CA THR A 8 -10.08 6.40 -28.22
C THR A 8 -9.99 7.06 -29.60
N LEU A 9 -11.06 7.01 -30.41
CA LEU A 9 -11.07 7.63 -31.73
C LEU A 9 -11.15 9.16 -31.63
N VAL A 10 -11.95 9.71 -30.72
CA VAL A 10 -12.05 11.16 -30.53
C VAL A 10 -10.72 11.77 -30.08
N ALA A 11 -9.94 11.06 -29.25
CA ALA A 11 -8.63 11.50 -28.81
C ALA A 11 -7.64 11.73 -29.97
N THR A 12 -7.83 11.06 -31.11
CA THR A 12 -6.93 11.21 -32.26
C THR A 12 -6.89 12.65 -32.80
N LEU A 13 -8.01 13.38 -32.74
CA LEU A 13 -8.13 14.74 -33.26
C LEU A 13 -7.26 15.76 -32.51
N PRO A 14 -7.39 15.93 -31.17
CA PRO A 14 -6.50 16.81 -30.43
C PRO A 14 -5.07 16.27 -30.38
N VAL A 15 -4.85 14.95 -30.35
CA VAL A 15 -3.50 14.38 -30.39
C VAL A 15 -2.78 14.79 -31.68
N TYR A 16 -3.41 14.59 -32.84
CA TYR A 16 -2.86 15.01 -34.13
C TYR A 16 -2.54 16.50 -34.14
N LEU A 17 -3.50 17.35 -33.76
CA LEU A 17 -3.32 18.80 -33.77
C LEU A 17 -2.12 19.27 -32.91
N ASN A 18 -1.95 18.71 -31.70
CA ASN A 18 -0.85 19.13 -30.82
C ASN A 18 0.49 18.46 -31.22
N ALA A 19 0.46 17.31 -31.89
CA ALA A 19 1.66 16.65 -32.41
C ALA A 19 2.32 17.44 -33.53
N LEU A 20 1.57 18.24 -34.32
CA LEU A 20 2.11 19.14 -35.34
C LEU A 20 3.15 20.15 -34.82
N ALA A 21 3.20 20.39 -33.50
CA ALA A 21 4.21 21.26 -32.90
C ALA A 21 5.63 20.63 -32.86
N GLY A 22 5.79 19.34 -33.15
CA GLY A 22 7.08 18.63 -33.12
C GLY A 22 7.69 18.49 -31.71
N LYS A 23 6.95 18.87 -30.67
CA LYS A 23 7.31 18.71 -29.24
C LYS A 23 6.69 17.45 -28.62
N GLY A 24 5.87 16.79 -29.43
CA GLY A 24 5.07 15.60 -29.25
C GLY A 24 4.14 15.52 -28.04
N VAL A 25 3.45 14.39 -27.97
CA VAL A 25 2.20 14.22 -27.21
C VAL A 25 2.22 12.91 -26.45
N HIS A 26 1.87 12.95 -25.16
CA HIS A 26 1.74 11.77 -24.34
C HIS A 26 0.26 11.38 -24.20
N LEU A 27 -0.11 10.18 -24.64
CA LEU A 27 -1.43 9.60 -24.38
C LEU A 27 -1.30 8.59 -23.24
N VAL A 28 -1.94 8.92 -22.12
CA VAL A 28 -1.88 8.12 -20.89
C VAL A 28 -3.09 7.22 -20.79
N THR A 29 -2.87 5.94 -20.54
CA THR A 29 -3.91 4.94 -20.28
C THR A 29 -3.73 4.31 -18.90
N VAL A 30 -4.71 3.53 -18.45
CA VAL A 30 -4.72 2.91 -17.10
C VAL A 30 -3.90 1.63 -16.97
N ASN A 31 -3.51 0.98 -18.09
CA ASN A 31 -2.67 -0.21 -18.06
C ASN A 31 -1.91 -0.41 -19.39
N ASP A 32 -0.87 -1.23 -19.34
CA ASP A 32 0.05 -1.45 -20.45
C ASP A 32 -0.63 -2.11 -21.66
N TYR A 33 -1.61 -2.98 -21.43
CA TYR A 33 -2.39 -3.62 -22.49
C TYR A 33 -3.16 -2.60 -23.31
N LEU A 34 -3.87 -1.67 -22.66
CA LEU A 34 -4.61 -0.60 -23.34
C LEU A 34 -3.65 0.34 -24.08
N ALA A 35 -2.53 0.72 -23.47
CA ALA A 35 -1.51 1.54 -24.13
C ALA A 35 -1.04 0.89 -25.45
N LYS A 36 -0.66 -0.39 -25.39
CA LYS A 36 -0.16 -1.17 -26.54
C LYS A 36 -1.23 -1.39 -27.61
N ARG A 37 -2.46 -1.70 -27.18
CA ARG A 37 -3.61 -1.92 -28.06
C ARG A 37 -3.97 -0.65 -28.81
N ASP A 38 -4.15 0.45 -28.08
CA ASP A 38 -4.64 1.71 -28.65
C ASP A 38 -3.55 2.37 -29.51
N SER A 39 -2.28 2.25 -29.12
CA SER A 39 -1.17 2.70 -29.97
C SER A 39 -1.16 1.97 -31.31
N ALA A 40 -1.30 0.64 -31.31
CA ALA A 40 -1.32 -0.15 -32.54
C ALA A 40 -2.59 0.06 -33.35
N TRP A 41 -3.73 0.23 -32.69
CA TRP A 41 -5.02 0.42 -33.35
C TRP A 41 -5.14 1.78 -34.02
N MET A 42 -4.67 2.85 -33.37
CA MET A 42 -4.74 4.22 -33.89
C MET A 42 -3.53 4.63 -34.75
N ALA A 43 -2.39 3.92 -34.66
CA ALA A 43 -1.19 4.19 -35.46
C ALA A 43 -1.46 4.40 -36.96
N PRO A 44 -2.29 3.58 -37.65
CA PRO A 44 -2.56 3.78 -39.08
C PRO A 44 -3.11 5.16 -39.42
N ILE A 45 -3.90 5.78 -38.53
CA ILE A 45 -4.43 7.14 -38.74
C ILE A 45 -3.30 8.16 -38.70
N PHE A 46 -2.39 8.04 -37.74
CA PHE A 46 -1.29 8.99 -37.57
C PHE A 46 -0.18 8.79 -38.61
N GLU A 47 0.23 7.55 -38.86
CA GLU A 47 1.27 7.19 -39.82
C GLU A 47 0.86 7.53 -41.25
N PHE A 48 -0.43 7.38 -41.60
CA PHE A 48 -0.95 7.84 -42.88
C PHE A 48 -0.75 9.34 -43.10
N HIS A 49 -0.78 10.14 -42.02
CA HIS A 49 -0.51 11.58 -42.05
C HIS A 49 0.97 11.93 -41.76
N GLY A 50 1.87 10.95 -41.78
CA GLY A 50 3.31 11.16 -41.63
C GLY A 50 3.80 11.36 -40.19
N MET A 51 2.97 11.05 -39.18
CA MET A 51 3.38 11.09 -37.77
C MET A 51 3.94 9.75 -37.31
N SER A 52 4.96 9.81 -36.47
CA SER A 52 5.50 8.65 -35.77
C SER A 52 4.75 8.39 -34.46
N VAL A 53 4.43 7.11 -34.21
CA VAL A 53 3.75 6.66 -33.00
C VAL A 53 4.55 5.53 -32.37
N ASP A 54 4.72 5.57 -31.05
CA ASP A 54 5.32 4.47 -30.30
C ASP A 54 4.65 4.34 -28.91
N CYS A 55 4.87 3.20 -28.24
CA CYS A 55 4.40 2.95 -26.89
C CYS A 55 5.56 2.56 -25.99
N ILE A 56 5.73 3.29 -24.89
CA ILE A 56 6.87 3.09 -23.98
C ILE A 56 6.84 1.71 -23.31
N ASP A 57 5.64 1.14 -23.09
CA ASP A 57 5.46 -0.18 -22.49
C ASP A 57 5.97 -1.35 -23.36
N TYR A 58 6.38 -1.12 -24.61
CA TYR A 58 7.11 -2.12 -25.41
C TYR A 58 8.61 -2.19 -25.07
N HIS A 59 9.14 -1.15 -24.43
CA HIS A 59 10.59 -0.94 -24.34
C HIS A 59 11.05 -0.96 -22.88
N GLN A 60 12.22 -1.55 -22.66
CA GLN A 60 12.85 -1.55 -21.35
C GLN A 60 13.15 -0.11 -20.89
N PRO A 61 12.92 0.24 -19.61
CA PRO A 61 13.32 1.53 -19.06
C PRO A 61 14.80 1.88 -19.27
N ASN A 62 15.12 3.17 -19.36
CA ASN A 62 16.49 3.70 -19.55
C ASN A 62 17.25 3.07 -20.73
N SER A 63 16.54 2.66 -21.79
CA SER A 63 17.15 2.11 -23.00
C SER A 63 17.10 3.09 -24.17
N ALA A 64 17.97 2.88 -25.17
CA ALA A 64 17.92 3.64 -26.42
C ALA A 64 16.56 3.51 -27.14
N ALA A 65 15.91 2.34 -27.03
CA ALA A 65 14.58 2.12 -27.58
C ALA A 65 13.51 2.95 -26.83
N ARG A 66 13.61 3.06 -25.51
CA ARG A 66 12.75 3.94 -24.69
C ARG A 66 12.90 5.40 -25.09
N LYS A 67 14.13 5.87 -25.27
CA LYS A 67 14.42 7.23 -25.76
C LYS A 67 13.85 7.46 -27.16
N LYS A 68 13.92 6.46 -28.05
CA LYS A 68 13.30 6.52 -29.37
C LYS A 68 11.78 6.65 -29.28
N ALA A 69 11.12 5.92 -28.38
CA ALA A 69 9.68 6.00 -28.18
C ALA A 69 9.22 7.39 -27.70
N TYR A 70 9.97 8.06 -26.83
CA TYR A 70 9.72 9.46 -26.44
C TYR A 70 10.01 10.47 -27.56
N ASN A 71 10.90 10.14 -28.49
CA ASN A 71 11.19 10.97 -29.66
C ASN A 71 10.15 10.84 -30.78
N ALA A 72 9.21 9.91 -30.69
CA ALA A 72 8.06 9.86 -31.58
C ALA A 72 7.20 11.14 -31.45
N ASP A 73 6.40 11.44 -32.47
CA ASP A 73 5.45 12.55 -32.42
C ASP A 73 4.37 12.29 -31.36
N ILE A 74 3.97 11.02 -31.23
CA ILE A 74 2.95 10.56 -30.28
C ILE A 74 3.49 9.37 -29.51
N THR A 75 3.44 9.46 -28.18
CA THR A 75 3.93 8.44 -27.26
C THR A 75 2.78 7.95 -26.38
N TYR A 76 2.43 6.67 -26.51
CA TYR A 76 1.46 6.00 -25.63
C TYR A 76 2.16 5.43 -24.40
N GLY A 77 1.48 5.44 -23.25
CA GLY A 77 2.01 4.80 -22.05
C GLY A 77 1.04 4.78 -20.88
N THR A 78 1.49 4.24 -19.75
CA THR A 78 0.78 4.32 -18.47
C THR A 78 1.28 5.49 -17.62
N ASN A 79 0.43 5.98 -16.72
CA ASN A 79 0.80 7.01 -15.74
C ASN A 79 2.05 6.62 -14.93
N ASN A 80 2.14 5.36 -14.51
CA ASN A 80 3.27 4.82 -13.78
C ASN A 80 4.56 4.90 -14.61
N GLU A 81 4.55 4.41 -15.84
CA GLU A 81 5.75 4.37 -16.68
C GLU A 81 6.27 5.77 -17.03
N PHE A 82 5.36 6.72 -17.33
CA PHE A 82 5.73 8.12 -17.55
C PHE A 82 6.34 8.77 -16.29
N GLY A 83 5.72 8.56 -15.12
CA GLY A 83 6.23 9.13 -13.87
C GLY A 83 7.54 8.50 -13.41
N PHE A 84 7.72 7.18 -13.58
CA PHE A 84 8.97 6.50 -13.24
C PHE A 84 10.12 6.87 -14.18
N ASP A 85 9.87 7.07 -15.48
CA ASP A 85 10.89 7.61 -16.38
C ASP A 85 11.32 9.02 -15.97
N TYR A 86 10.38 9.87 -15.57
CA TYR A 86 10.71 11.18 -15.00
C TYR A 86 11.60 11.07 -13.75
N LEU A 87 11.24 10.19 -12.80
CA LEU A 87 12.07 9.98 -11.61
C LEU A 87 13.47 9.44 -11.97
N ARG A 88 13.56 8.51 -12.92
CA ARG A 88 14.83 7.95 -13.41
C ARG A 88 15.70 9.01 -14.10
N ASP A 89 15.10 9.86 -14.92
CA ASP A 89 15.78 10.96 -15.59
C ASP A 89 16.39 11.96 -14.58
N ASN A 90 15.70 12.24 -13.46
CA ASN A 90 16.22 13.12 -12.41
C ASN A 90 17.31 12.48 -11.53
N MET A 91 17.50 11.16 -11.62
CA MET A 91 18.61 10.46 -10.97
C MET A 91 19.79 10.20 -11.92
N SER A 92 19.65 10.54 -13.20
CA SER A 92 20.71 10.35 -14.19
C SER A 92 21.93 11.23 -13.90
N HIS A 93 23.12 10.69 -14.16
CA HIS A 93 24.39 11.42 -14.06
C HIS A 93 24.82 12.06 -15.38
N SER A 94 24.18 11.71 -16.50
CA SER A 94 24.49 12.25 -17.83
C SER A 94 23.23 12.70 -18.58
N PRO A 95 23.27 13.84 -19.28
CA PRO A 95 22.18 14.27 -20.19
C PRO A 95 21.87 13.25 -21.29
N ASP A 96 22.86 12.44 -21.69
CA ASP A 96 22.68 11.45 -22.76
C ASP A 96 21.81 10.27 -22.34
N ASP A 97 21.73 9.99 -21.04
CA ASP A 97 20.94 8.88 -20.47
C ASP A 97 19.46 9.26 -20.30
N LEU A 98 19.11 10.55 -20.45
CA LEU A 98 17.72 11.02 -20.34
C LEU A 98 16.88 10.42 -21.47
N VAL A 99 15.73 9.84 -21.10
CA VAL A 99 14.79 9.25 -22.06
C VAL A 99 13.65 10.21 -22.41
N GLN A 100 13.18 11.04 -21.47
CA GLN A 100 12.11 11.98 -21.73
C GLN A 100 12.59 13.27 -22.40
N ARG A 101 11.63 13.98 -23.00
CA ARG A 101 11.77 15.35 -23.47
C ARG A 101 10.87 16.27 -22.63
N PRO A 102 11.00 17.61 -22.75
CA PRO A 102 10.16 18.53 -21.98
C PRO A 102 8.64 18.28 -22.14
N HIS A 103 7.92 18.25 -21.03
CA HIS A 103 6.49 17.94 -20.96
C HIS A 103 5.61 18.93 -21.73
N HIS A 104 5.18 18.57 -22.94
CA HIS A 104 4.43 19.46 -23.83
C HIS A 104 2.91 19.33 -23.69
N TYR A 105 2.35 18.18 -24.07
CA TYR A 105 0.92 17.93 -24.00
C TYR A 105 0.65 16.49 -23.53
N ALA A 106 -0.21 16.35 -22.52
CA ALA A 106 -0.76 15.07 -22.10
C ALA A 106 -2.28 15.04 -22.28
N ILE A 107 -2.78 13.93 -22.81
CA ILE A 107 -4.19 13.57 -22.74
C ILE A 107 -4.32 12.26 -21.95
N VAL A 108 -5.12 12.30 -20.90
CA VAL A 108 -5.29 11.19 -19.97
C VAL A 108 -6.62 10.50 -20.27
N ASP A 109 -6.57 9.27 -20.75
CA ASP A 109 -7.74 8.40 -20.79
C ASP A 109 -8.10 7.97 -19.37
N GLU A 110 -9.40 7.84 -19.11
CA GLU A 110 -9.94 7.47 -17.80
C GLU A 110 -9.39 8.38 -16.68
N VAL A 111 -9.46 9.69 -16.94
CA VAL A 111 -8.81 10.76 -16.17
C VAL A 111 -9.19 10.79 -14.69
N ASP A 112 -10.42 10.40 -14.34
CA ASP A 112 -10.88 10.28 -12.96
C ASP A 112 -10.09 9.22 -12.20
N SER A 113 -9.82 8.08 -12.81
CA SER A 113 -9.02 7.07 -12.12
C SER A 113 -7.55 7.42 -12.05
N VAL A 114 -6.99 8.03 -13.08
CA VAL A 114 -5.56 8.36 -13.08
C VAL A 114 -5.24 9.57 -12.20
N LEU A 115 -6.03 10.64 -12.29
CA LEU A 115 -5.77 11.91 -11.62
C LEU A 115 -6.46 12.05 -10.27
N VAL A 116 -7.37 11.14 -9.91
CA VAL A 116 -8.05 11.17 -8.61
C VAL A 116 -7.79 9.89 -7.81
N ASP A 117 -8.08 8.72 -8.39
CA ASP A 117 -7.97 7.46 -7.63
C ASP A 117 -6.50 7.05 -7.42
N ASP A 118 -5.71 6.96 -8.49
CA ASP A 118 -4.29 6.60 -8.45
C ASP A 118 -3.43 7.70 -7.82
N ALA A 119 -3.88 8.96 -7.95
CA ALA A 119 -3.16 10.13 -7.45
C ALA A 119 -3.00 10.16 -5.92
N ARG A 120 -3.71 9.30 -5.19
CA ARG A 120 -3.60 9.15 -3.74
C ARG A 120 -2.27 8.55 -3.28
N THR A 121 -1.59 7.80 -4.15
CA THR A 121 -0.31 7.16 -3.83
C THR A 121 0.81 7.81 -4.63
N PRO A 122 1.88 8.32 -4.00
CA PRO A 122 3.02 8.84 -4.73
C PRO A 122 3.78 7.73 -5.46
N LEU A 123 4.42 8.08 -6.56
CA LEU A 123 5.41 7.23 -7.23
C LEU A 123 6.73 7.34 -6.48
N ILE A 124 7.32 6.19 -6.15
CA ILE A 124 8.53 6.11 -5.32
C ILE A 124 9.53 5.17 -5.98
N ILE A 125 10.75 5.65 -6.23
CA ILE A 125 11.88 4.76 -6.53
C ILE A 125 12.62 4.50 -5.23
N SER A 126 12.66 3.23 -4.83
CA SER A 126 13.47 2.75 -3.74
C SER A 126 14.42 1.65 -4.21
N GLY A 127 15.59 1.57 -3.61
CA GLY A 127 16.53 0.47 -3.87
C GLY A 127 17.28 0.05 -2.62
N PRO A 128 17.91 -1.13 -2.64
CA PRO A 128 18.65 -1.63 -1.51
C PRO A 128 19.86 -0.73 -1.24
N ILE A 129 20.05 -0.34 0.02
CA ILE A 129 21.36 0.15 0.47
C ILE A 129 22.18 -1.09 0.82
N PRO A 130 23.28 -1.38 0.10
CA PRO A 130 24.20 -2.42 0.53
C PRO A 130 24.81 -2.01 1.87
N LYS A 131 24.35 -2.62 2.97
CA LYS A 131 25.13 -2.69 4.19
C LYS A 131 26.00 -3.94 4.08
N GLY A 132 27.31 -3.80 4.23
CA GLY A 132 28.23 -4.93 4.10
C GLY A 132 27.93 -5.99 5.16
N ASP A 133 27.43 -7.16 4.74
CA ASP A 133 27.32 -8.51 5.33
C ASP A 133 27.14 -8.74 6.86
N ARG A 134 27.20 -7.72 7.72
CA ARG A 134 26.93 -7.79 9.15
C ARG A 134 25.53 -7.31 9.42
N HIS A 135 24.58 -8.23 9.38
CA HIS A 135 23.29 -7.99 10.01
C HIS A 135 23.50 -8.07 11.53
N GLU A 136 23.68 -6.93 12.20
CA GLU A 136 23.66 -6.84 13.67
C GLU A 136 22.45 -7.57 14.28
N PHE A 137 21.35 -7.67 13.51
CA PHE A 137 20.18 -8.49 13.83
C PHE A 137 20.54 -9.93 14.24
N ASN A 138 21.47 -10.59 13.55
CA ASN A 138 21.85 -11.97 13.85
C ASN A 138 22.65 -12.07 15.17
N GLU A 139 23.46 -11.06 15.49
CA GLU A 139 24.27 -11.02 16.71
C GLU A 139 23.41 -10.67 17.93
N LEU A 140 22.46 -9.76 17.78
CA LEU A 140 21.59 -9.30 18.88
C LEU A 140 20.39 -10.22 19.12
N LYS A 141 19.92 -10.95 18.10
CA LYS A 141 18.75 -11.83 18.19
C LYS A 141 18.79 -12.77 19.42
N PRO A 142 19.87 -13.53 19.70
CA PRO A 142 19.89 -14.43 20.85
C PRO A 142 19.70 -13.70 22.18
N LYS A 143 20.26 -12.49 22.32
CA LYS A 143 20.10 -11.68 23.54
C LYS A 143 18.66 -11.17 23.70
N VAL A 144 18.03 -10.76 22.59
CA VAL A 144 16.63 -10.31 22.58
C VAL A 144 15.66 -11.46 22.85
N ASP A 145 15.88 -12.63 22.26
CA ASP A 145 15.05 -13.80 22.52
C ASP A 145 15.09 -14.20 24.01
N ASP A 146 16.28 -14.21 24.61
CA ASP A 146 16.46 -14.51 26.03
C ASP A 146 15.75 -13.51 26.95
N ILE A 147 15.95 -12.19 26.75
CA ILE A 147 15.33 -11.19 27.62
C ILE A 147 13.80 -11.16 27.50
N VAL A 148 13.27 -11.39 26.30
CA VAL A 148 11.82 -11.52 26.07
C VAL A 148 11.28 -12.77 26.75
N ALA A 149 12.01 -13.89 26.70
CA ALA A 149 11.62 -15.13 27.38
C ALA A 149 11.61 -14.97 28.90
N VAL A 150 12.65 -14.35 29.47
CA VAL A 150 12.75 -14.08 30.91
C VAL A 150 11.64 -13.15 31.38
N GLN A 151 11.40 -12.04 30.69
CA GLN A 151 10.32 -11.11 31.01
C GLN A 151 8.95 -11.79 30.92
N ARG A 152 8.67 -12.54 29.84
CA ARG A 152 7.39 -13.25 29.66
C ARG A 152 7.15 -14.28 30.77
N LYS A 153 8.18 -15.00 31.19
CA LYS A 153 8.09 -15.97 32.30
C LYS A 153 7.75 -15.27 33.61
N TYR A 154 8.44 -14.19 33.93
CA TYR A 154 8.16 -13.37 35.12
C TYR A 154 6.71 -12.85 35.11
N LEU A 155 6.29 -12.22 34.02
CA LEU A 155 4.98 -11.59 33.90
C LEU A 155 3.81 -12.59 33.87
N THR A 156 4.05 -13.84 33.47
CA THR A 156 3.04 -14.90 33.59
C THR A 156 2.71 -15.17 35.07
N GLY A 157 3.71 -15.15 35.95
CA GLY A 157 3.51 -15.24 37.40
C GLY A 157 2.81 -14.02 37.98
N VAL A 158 3.24 -12.82 37.57
CA VAL A 158 2.62 -11.55 38.01
C VAL A 158 1.15 -11.47 37.57
N LEU A 159 0.80 -11.96 36.37
CA LEU A 159 -0.59 -12.00 35.91
C LEU A 159 -1.46 -12.94 36.75
N ALA A 160 -0.91 -14.07 37.20
CA ALA A 160 -1.64 -15.00 38.07
C ALA A 160 -1.92 -14.37 39.44
N GLU A 161 -0.95 -13.67 40.01
CA GLU A 161 -1.11 -12.98 41.29
C GLU A 161 -2.06 -11.77 41.17
N ALA A 162 -1.96 -10.97 40.10
CA ALA A 162 -2.90 -9.89 39.82
C ALA A 162 -4.36 -10.40 39.77
N LYS A 163 -4.60 -11.52 39.09
CA LYS A 163 -5.93 -12.16 39.02
C LYS A 163 -6.44 -12.59 40.39
N LYS A 164 -5.56 -13.11 41.24
CA LYS A 164 -5.89 -13.56 42.59
C LYS A 164 -6.26 -12.37 43.48
N LEU A 165 -5.43 -11.33 43.50
CA LEU A 165 -5.64 -10.11 44.31
C LEU A 165 -6.94 -9.39 43.93
N ILE A 166 -7.20 -9.23 42.64
CA ILE A 166 -8.46 -8.62 42.14
C ILE A 166 -9.67 -9.44 42.59
N LYS A 167 -9.56 -10.78 42.54
CA LYS A 167 -10.64 -11.67 43.01
C LYS A 167 -10.85 -11.61 44.53
N GLU A 168 -9.80 -11.35 45.29
CA GLU A 168 -9.83 -11.17 46.75
C GLU A 168 -10.27 -9.76 47.18
N GLY A 169 -10.44 -8.83 46.23
CA GLY A 169 -10.91 -7.46 46.45
C GLY A 169 -9.79 -6.43 46.69
N ASP A 170 -8.52 -6.81 46.52
CA ASP A 170 -7.39 -5.87 46.56
C ASP A 170 -7.16 -5.25 45.17
N ASP A 171 -8.03 -4.32 44.81
CA ASP A 171 -7.96 -3.60 43.54
C ASP A 171 -6.69 -2.74 43.41
N LYS A 172 -6.09 -2.33 44.54
CA LYS A 172 -4.93 -1.42 44.53
C LYS A 172 -3.67 -2.17 44.11
N GLU A 173 -3.32 -3.24 44.81
CA GLU A 173 -2.15 -4.05 44.47
C GLU A 173 -2.41 -4.90 43.22
N GLY A 174 -3.62 -5.44 43.08
CA GLY A 174 -4.03 -6.16 41.88
C GLY A 174 -3.98 -5.30 40.62
N GLY A 175 -4.44 -4.05 40.69
CA GLY A 175 -4.34 -3.08 39.61
C GLY A 175 -2.90 -2.70 39.27
N PHE A 176 -2.03 -2.54 40.27
CA PHE A 176 -0.60 -2.24 40.08
C PHE A 176 0.11 -3.36 39.31
N GLN A 177 -0.08 -4.61 39.72
CA GLN A 177 0.48 -5.77 39.05
C GLN A 177 -0.10 -5.96 37.64
N LEU A 178 -1.40 -5.71 37.47
CA LEU A 178 -2.06 -5.73 36.17
C LEU A 178 -1.45 -4.69 35.21
N LEU A 179 -1.18 -3.48 35.69
CA LEU A 179 -0.52 -2.42 34.90
C LEU A 179 0.91 -2.83 34.51
N ARG A 180 1.68 -3.42 35.43
CA ARG A 180 3.03 -3.95 35.12
C ARG A 180 2.99 -5.02 34.03
N VAL A 181 2.04 -5.95 34.10
CA VAL A 181 1.85 -6.96 33.05
C VAL A 181 1.47 -6.32 31.72
N TYR A 182 0.58 -5.32 31.74
CA TYR A 182 0.17 -4.62 30.53
C TYR A 182 1.34 -3.88 29.87
N ARG A 183 2.19 -3.19 30.65
CA ARG A 183 3.37 -2.49 30.14
C ARG A 183 4.47 -3.43 29.62
N GLY A 184 4.58 -4.66 30.15
CA GLY A 184 5.61 -5.61 29.72
C GLY A 184 5.20 -6.64 28.66
N MET A 185 3.90 -6.97 28.53
CA MET A 185 3.39 -7.92 27.53
C MET A 185 1.92 -7.67 27.11
N PRO A 186 1.59 -6.51 26.53
CA PRO A 186 0.21 -6.09 26.24
C PRO A 186 -0.52 -7.02 25.25
N LYS A 187 0.21 -7.66 24.33
CA LYS A 187 -0.36 -8.58 23.32
C LYS A 187 -0.55 -10.02 23.83
N ASN A 188 -0.27 -10.31 25.09
CA ASN A 188 -0.44 -11.67 25.64
C ASN A 188 -1.93 -12.10 25.64
N LYS A 189 -2.24 -13.26 25.05
CA LYS A 189 -3.62 -13.78 24.93
C LYS A 189 -4.33 -13.96 26.28
N ALA A 190 -3.62 -14.36 27.34
CA ALA A 190 -4.21 -14.55 28.67
C ALA A 190 -4.51 -13.22 29.37
N LEU A 191 -3.72 -12.18 29.08
CA LEU A 191 -3.99 -10.81 29.50
C LEU A 191 -5.18 -10.23 28.74
N ILE A 192 -5.19 -10.30 27.41
CA ILE A 192 -6.29 -9.80 26.56
C ILE A 192 -7.63 -10.40 26.99
N LYS A 193 -7.66 -11.72 27.23
CA LYS A 193 -8.85 -12.41 27.73
C LYS A 193 -9.31 -11.86 29.08
N PHE A 194 -8.37 -11.62 30.00
CA PHE A 194 -8.70 -11.09 31.33
C PHE A 194 -9.18 -9.63 31.28
N LEU A 195 -8.58 -8.80 30.42
CA LEU A 195 -9.03 -7.41 30.19
C LEU A 195 -10.43 -7.33 29.57
N SER A 196 -10.92 -8.42 28.97
CA SER A 196 -12.28 -8.51 28.42
C SER A 196 -13.33 -8.86 29.47
N GLU A 197 -12.92 -9.22 30.69
CA GLU A 197 -13.83 -9.44 31.82
C GLU A 197 -14.35 -8.11 32.37
N GLU A 198 -15.55 -8.14 32.96
CA GLU A 198 -16.24 -6.94 33.44
C GLU A 198 -15.43 -6.21 34.52
N GLY A 199 -15.28 -4.88 34.37
CA GLY A 199 -14.56 -4.02 35.33
C GLY A 199 -13.04 -4.04 35.24
N VAL A 200 -12.41 -5.10 34.72
CA VAL A 200 -10.93 -5.24 34.71
C VAL A 200 -10.24 -4.16 33.88
N LYS A 201 -10.76 -3.85 32.70
CA LYS A 201 -10.21 -2.78 31.84
C LYS A 201 -10.32 -1.40 32.50
N GLN A 202 -11.41 -1.14 33.23
CA GLN A 202 -11.60 0.12 33.96
C GLN A 202 -10.62 0.23 35.13
N LEU A 203 -10.36 -0.87 35.83
CA LEU A 203 -9.35 -0.93 36.88
C LEU A 203 -7.95 -0.62 36.32
N LEU A 204 -7.55 -1.27 35.21
CA LEU A 204 -6.28 -0.98 34.54
C LEU A 204 -6.15 0.51 34.20
N GLN A 205 -7.17 1.10 33.55
CA GLN A 205 -7.16 2.52 33.18
C GLN A 205 -7.09 3.45 34.40
N LYS A 206 -7.81 3.13 35.47
CA LYS A 206 -7.76 3.91 36.72
C LYS A 206 -6.38 3.87 37.35
N THR A 207 -5.75 2.69 37.37
CA THR A 207 -4.38 2.53 37.88
C THR A 207 -3.36 3.23 36.98
N GLU A 208 -3.45 3.07 35.65
CA GLU A 208 -2.61 3.78 34.69
C GLU A 208 -2.68 5.30 34.91
N ASN A 209 -3.90 5.85 35.00
CA ASN A 209 -4.11 7.27 35.27
C ASN A 209 -3.51 7.72 36.61
N PHE A 210 -3.47 6.86 37.63
CA PHE A 210 -2.82 7.19 38.90
C PHE A 210 -1.31 7.30 38.76
N TYR A 211 -0.65 6.37 38.07
CA TYR A 211 0.80 6.40 37.88
C TYR A 211 1.28 7.39 36.81
N MET A 212 0.38 7.80 35.91
CA MET A 212 0.62 8.89 34.94
C MET A 212 0.43 10.29 35.54
N GLN A 213 -0.19 10.41 36.73
CA GLN A 213 -0.28 11.70 37.42
C GLN A 213 1.11 12.31 37.63
N ASP A 214 1.19 13.63 37.59
CA ASP A 214 2.44 14.38 37.74
C ASP A 214 3.54 13.98 36.74
N ASN A 215 3.16 13.86 35.46
CA ASN A 215 4.08 13.62 34.35
C ASN A 215 4.89 12.32 34.51
N ASN A 216 4.19 11.21 34.77
CA ASN A 216 4.76 9.86 34.90
C ASN A 216 5.78 9.68 36.03
N ARG A 217 5.84 10.57 37.02
CA ARG A 217 6.83 10.53 38.12
C ARG A 217 6.85 9.19 38.87
N GLU A 218 5.69 8.54 39.00
CA GLU A 218 5.52 7.30 39.74
C GLU A 218 5.60 6.05 38.85
N MET A 219 5.59 6.21 37.52
CA MET A 219 5.67 5.12 36.55
C MET A 219 6.91 4.23 36.71
N PRO A 220 8.11 4.74 37.06
CA PRO A 220 9.28 3.91 37.32
C PRO A 220 9.05 2.81 38.37
N LYS A 221 8.09 2.98 39.30
CA LYS A 221 7.74 1.93 40.29
C LYS A 221 7.07 0.73 39.63
N VAL A 222 6.23 0.99 38.62
CA VAL A 222 5.59 -0.06 37.82
C VAL A 222 6.65 -0.78 36.99
N ASP A 223 7.55 -0.01 36.38
CA ASP A 223 8.55 -0.50 35.42
C ASP A 223 9.79 -1.12 36.05
N ALA A 224 10.04 -0.90 37.36
CA ALA A 224 11.25 -1.33 38.06
C ALA A 224 11.65 -2.81 37.88
N GLU A 225 10.66 -3.70 37.75
CA GLU A 225 10.91 -5.14 37.59
C GLU A 225 10.95 -5.61 36.13
N LEU A 226 10.56 -4.74 35.19
CA LEU A 226 10.59 -5.00 33.77
C LEU A 226 12.01 -4.81 33.24
N TYR A 227 12.37 -5.62 32.26
CA TYR A 227 13.58 -5.48 31.46
C TYR A 227 13.37 -4.53 30.27
N TYR A 228 12.14 -4.48 29.75
CA TYR A 228 11.75 -3.51 28.73
C TYR A 228 10.27 -3.16 28.91
N VAL A 229 9.91 -1.98 28.45
CA VAL A 229 8.58 -1.41 28.60
C VAL A 229 7.98 -1.12 27.23
N ILE A 230 6.68 -1.32 27.10
CA ILE A 230 5.93 -1.14 25.86
C ILE A 230 4.86 -0.08 26.11
N GLU A 231 4.95 1.00 25.35
CA GLU A 231 3.92 2.04 25.33
C GLU A 231 3.04 1.85 24.10
N GLU A 232 1.93 1.12 24.26
CA GLU A 232 1.05 0.76 23.14
C GLU A 232 0.46 2.00 22.43
N LYS A 233 0.21 3.09 23.17
CA LYS A 233 -0.33 4.35 22.60
C LYS A 233 0.61 4.95 21.54
N ASN A 234 1.92 4.86 21.74
CA ASN A 234 2.93 5.42 20.85
C ASN A 234 3.66 4.35 20.02
N ASN A 235 3.34 3.06 20.20
CA ASN A 235 4.06 1.92 19.63
C ASN A 235 5.59 2.00 19.84
N GLN A 236 5.98 2.45 21.02
CA GLN A 236 7.37 2.57 21.45
C GLN A 236 7.73 1.43 22.40
N ILE A 237 8.97 0.96 22.28
CA ILE A 237 9.58 0.02 23.21
C ILE A 237 10.89 0.61 23.67
N GLU A 238 11.11 0.58 24.99
CA GLU A 238 12.32 1.08 25.62
C GLU A 238 12.87 0.02 26.58
N LEU A 239 14.20 -0.12 26.60
CA LEU A 239 14.87 -0.91 27.62
C LEU A 239 14.90 -0.14 28.93
N THR A 240 14.68 -0.85 30.04
CA THR A 240 14.91 -0.29 31.38
C THR A 240 16.38 -0.43 31.74
N ASP A 241 16.82 0.24 32.81
CA ASP A 241 18.17 0.06 33.37
C ASP A 241 18.46 -1.42 33.66
N LYS A 242 17.48 -2.14 34.22
CA LYS A 242 17.55 -3.58 34.47
C LYS A 242 17.72 -4.38 33.17
N GLY A 243 17.10 -3.93 32.08
CA GLY A 243 17.27 -4.50 30.75
C GLY A 243 18.67 -4.28 30.20
N ILE A 244 19.18 -3.05 30.29
CA ILE A 244 20.51 -2.68 29.84
C ILE A 244 21.56 -3.54 30.55
N ASP A 245 21.50 -3.59 31.89
CA ASP A 245 22.41 -4.40 32.71
C ASP A 245 22.37 -5.89 32.33
N TYR A 246 21.17 -6.41 32.01
CA TYR A 246 20.99 -7.80 31.62
C TYR A 246 21.63 -8.14 30.27
N ILE A 247 21.51 -7.25 29.26
CA ILE A 247 22.02 -7.48 27.89
C ILE A 247 23.52 -7.15 27.76
N SER A 248 24.00 -6.14 28.50
CA SER A 248 25.42 -5.76 28.55
C SER A 248 26.29 -6.86 29.16
N GLY A 249 25.77 -7.59 30.15
CA GLY A 249 26.53 -8.65 30.83
C GLY A 249 27.70 -8.09 31.66
N LYS A 250 28.59 -8.98 32.12
CA LYS A 250 29.74 -8.59 32.98
C LYS A 250 30.98 -8.12 32.19
N ASP A 251 31.00 -8.41 30.89
CA ASP A 251 32.20 -8.25 30.07
C ASP A 251 32.28 -6.87 29.39
N ASP A 252 31.15 -6.18 29.19
CA ASP A 252 31.11 -4.82 28.63
C ASP A 252 29.89 -4.02 29.16
N PRO A 253 30.02 -3.34 30.32
CA PRO A 253 28.94 -2.55 30.92
C PRO A 253 28.46 -1.39 30.04
N ASP A 254 29.36 -0.82 29.22
CA ASP A 254 29.10 0.35 28.39
C ASP A 254 28.63 0.00 26.97
N PHE A 255 28.33 -1.28 26.72
CA PHE A 255 28.00 -1.80 25.38
C PHE A 255 26.77 -1.13 24.74
N PHE A 256 25.83 -0.64 25.55
CA PHE A 256 24.63 0.11 25.10
C PHE A 256 24.53 1.52 25.70
N VAL A 257 25.56 1.99 26.40
CA VAL A 257 25.56 3.35 26.97
C VAL A 257 26.07 4.30 25.89
N LEU A 258 25.20 5.23 25.46
CA LEU A 258 25.57 6.28 24.51
C LEU A 258 26.36 7.37 25.23
N PRO A 259 27.60 7.68 24.80
CA PRO A 259 28.34 8.80 25.36
C PRO A 259 27.68 10.12 24.96
N GLU A 260 27.68 11.09 25.87
CA GLU A 260 27.27 12.46 25.55
C GLU A 260 28.33 13.12 24.68
N ILE A 261 28.08 13.15 23.36
CA ILE A 261 29.03 13.66 22.35
C ILE A 261 29.59 15.04 22.75
N GLY A 262 28.74 15.95 23.24
CA GLY A 262 29.17 17.30 23.61
C GLY A 262 30.20 17.32 24.74
N ILE A 263 30.07 16.44 25.72
CA ILE A 263 31.02 16.32 26.84
C ILE A 263 32.33 15.70 26.37
N GLU A 264 32.27 14.63 25.57
CA GLU A 264 33.46 13.97 25.06
C GLU A 264 34.24 14.84 24.07
N ILE A 265 33.55 15.60 23.20
CA ILE A 265 34.16 16.61 22.35
C ILE A 265 34.87 17.67 23.21
N ALA A 266 34.21 18.19 24.25
CA ALA A 266 34.82 19.18 25.14
C ALA A 266 36.05 18.62 25.86
N LYS A 267 36.07 17.32 26.23
CA LYS A 267 37.25 16.65 26.78
C LYS A 267 38.39 16.57 25.77
N ILE A 268 38.10 16.26 24.51
CA ILE A 268 39.09 16.19 23.42
C ILE A 268 39.68 17.59 23.16
N GLU A 269 38.82 18.62 23.07
CA GLU A 269 39.24 20.01 22.85
C GLU A 269 40.09 20.54 24.02
N ASN A 270 39.77 20.16 25.26
CA ASN A 270 40.54 20.55 26.45
C ASN A 270 41.92 19.87 26.56
N GLN A 271 42.23 18.88 25.73
CA GLN A 271 43.56 18.26 25.70
C GLN A 271 44.60 19.11 24.94
N ASN A 272 44.20 20.20 24.27
CA ASN A 272 45.08 21.10 23.51
C ASN A 272 46.03 20.35 22.56
N LEU A 273 45.50 19.35 21.86
CA LEU A 273 46.25 18.55 20.87
C LEU A 273 46.44 19.33 19.56
N ASP A 274 47.35 18.85 18.71
CA ASP A 274 47.43 19.33 17.33
C ASP A 274 46.11 19.09 16.61
N LYS A 275 45.71 20.04 15.75
CA LYS A 275 44.40 20.01 15.04
C LYS A 275 44.15 18.72 14.28
N GLU A 276 45.19 18.08 13.77
CA GLU A 276 45.11 16.82 13.03
C GLU A 276 44.74 15.65 13.96
N LYS A 277 45.38 15.54 15.14
CA LYS A 277 45.03 14.54 16.17
C LYS A 277 43.68 14.78 16.81
N GLU A 278 43.31 16.05 16.99
CA GLU A 278 41.98 16.42 17.50
C GLU A 278 40.87 15.97 16.53
N ALA A 279 41.09 16.15 15.22
CA ALA A 279 40.16 15.70 14.19
C ALA A 279 40.05 14.16 14.14
N GLU A 280 41.17 13.44 14.24
CA GLU A 280 41.18 11.97 14.29
C GLU A 280 40.38 11.44 15.49
N LEU A 281 40.58 11.98 16.69
CA LEU A 281 39.85 11.56 17.90
C LEU A 281 38.36 11.88 17.81
N LYS A 282 37.99 13.02 17.22
CA LYS A 282 36.58 13.37 16.96
C LYS A 282 35.96 12.40 15.96
N GLU A 283 36.66 12.06 14.88
CA GLU A 283 36.19 11.09 13.88
C GLU A 283 35.98 9.70 14.49
N GLU A 284 36.92 9.25 15.32
CA GLU A 284 36.79 7.98 16.05
C GLU A 284 35.59 7.98 17.01
N LEU A 285 35.39 9.06 17.76
CA LEU A 285 34.22 9.25 18.63
C LEU A 285 32.91 9.20 17.83
N PHE A 286 32.81 9.90 16.70
CA PHE A 286 31.62 9.87 15.85
C PHE A 286 31.36 8.49 15.25
N LYS A 287 32.42 7.77 14.88
CA LYS A 287 32.33 6.40 14.38
C LYS A 287 31.83 5.44 15.45
N GLU A 288 32.38 5.52 16.67
CA GLU A 288 31.93 4.70 17.79
C GLU A 288 30.47 5.01 18.16
N PHE A 289 30.11 6.29 18.23
CA PHE A 289 28.73 6.73 18.47
C PHE A 289 27.78 6.19 17.39
N GLY A 290 28.17 6.27 16.11
CA GLY A 290 27.38 5.75 15.00
C GLY A 290 27.09 4.25 15.14
N VAL A 291 28.13 3.46 15.45
CA VAL A 291 27.99 2.01 15.66
C VAL A 291 27.10 1.71 16.88
N LYS A 292 27.30 2.39 18.02
CA LYS A 292 26.47 2.20 19.22
C LYS A 292 25.00 2.59 18.98
N SER A 293 24.77 3.70 18.27
CA SER A 293 23.44 4.18 17.93
C SER A 293 22.70 3.21 17.00
N GLU A 294 23.37 2.71 15.96
CA GLU A 294 22.81 1.70 15.04
C GLU A 294 22.44 0.42 15.80
N ARG A 295 23.31 -0.04 16.70
CA ARG A 295 23.07 -1.20 17.54
C ARG A 295 21.84 -1.06 18.43
N ILE A 296 21.67 0.08 19.09
CA ILE A 296 20.50 0.37 19.92
C ILE A 296 19.24 0.41 19.06
N HIS A 297 19.31 1.00 17.87
CA HIS A 297 18.20 0.99 16.91
C HIS A 297 17.82 -0.44 16.52
N THR A 298 18.79 -1.25 16.11
CA THR A 298 18.59 -2.68 15.75
C THR A 298 17.96 -3.46 16.91
N LEU A 299 18.43 -3.24 18.14
CA LEU A 299 17.93 -3.87 19.35
C LEU A 299 16.45 -3.50 19.61
N ASN A 300 16.12 -2.22 19.50
CA ASN A 300 14.74 -1.73 19.66
C ASN A 300 13.80 -2.32 18.61
N GLN A 301 14.23 -2.40 17.34
CA GLN A 301 13.43 -3.03 16.28
C GLN A 301 13.24 -4.53 16.52
N LEU A 302 14.24 -5.25 17.03
CA LEU A 302 14.11 -6.65 17.43
C LEU A 302 13.12 -6.82 18.60
N LEU A 303 13.26 -6.03 19.67
CA LEU A 303 12.30 -6.07 20.78
C LEU A 303 10.88 -5.79 20.29
N LYS A 304 10.71 -4.84 19.37
CA LYS A 304 9.44 -4.53 18.72
C LYS A 304 8.87 -5.72 17.96
N ALA A 305 9.68 -6.35 17.11
CA ALA A 305 9.29 -7.54 16.36
C ALA A 305 8.89 -8.70 17.28
N TYR A 306 9.60 -8.91 18.39
CA TYR A 306 9.31 -10.00 19.34
C TYR A 306 8.09 -9.73 20.22
N ALA A 307 7.88 -8.49 20.65
CA ALA A 307 6.87 -8.15 21.65
C ALA A 307 5.52 -7.71 21.07
N LEU A 308 5.51 -7.09 19.88
CA LEU A 308 4.30 -6.49 19.30
C LEU A 308 3.78 -7.18 18.04
N PHE A 309 4.62 -7.90 17.30
CA PHE A 309 4.25 -8.53 16.05
C PHE A 309 4.10 -10.04 16.22
N GLU A 310 2.92 -10.58 15.94
CA GLU A 310 2.63 -12.01 15.98
C GLU A 310 2.49 -12.58 14.57
N LYS A 311 3.13 -13.74 14.37
CA LYS A 311 2.95 -14.56 13.17
C LYS A 311 1.48 -14.99 13.05
N ASP A 312 0.99 -15.04 11.82
CA ASP A 312 -0.39 -15.36 11.44
C ASP A 312 -1.42 -14.31 11.88
N THR A 313 -0.98 -13.15 12.37
CA THR A 313 -1.84 -12.00 12.68
C THR A 313 -1.43 -10.78 11.88
N GLN A 314 -0.22 -10.24 12.11
CA GLN A 314 0.27 -9.07 11.38
C GLN A 314 1.11 -9.45 10.14
N TYR A 315 1.70 -10.64 10.15
CA TYR A 315 2.50 -11.15 9.04
C TYR A 315 2.42 -12.67 8.96
N VAL A 316 2.71 -13.22 7.78
CA VAL A 316 2.91 -14.65 7.54
C VAL A 316 4.28 -14.88 6.92
N VAL A 317 4.81 -16.10 7.04
CA VAL A 317 6.06 -16.50 6.38
C VAL A 317 5.71 -17.45 5.25
N MET A 318 6.01 -17.06 4.02
CA MET A 318 5.77 -17.84 2.80
C MET A 318 7.01 -17.79 1.92
N ASP A 319 7.39 -18.92 1.32
CA ASP A 319 8.56 -19.03 0.43
C ASP A 319 9.85 -18.42 0.99
N ASN A 320 10.05 -18.59 2.31
CA ASN A 320 11.17 -17.99 3.04
C ASN A 320 11.23 -16.46 2.88
N LYS A 321 10.06 -15.80 2.96
CA LYS A 321 9.87 -14.34 3.00
C LYS A 321 8.79 -13.97 3.99
N VAL A 322 8.95 -12.82 4.64
CA VAL A 322 7.93 -12.23 5.52
C VAL A 322 6.95 -11.43 4.65
N MET A 323 5.67 -11.78 4.74
CA MET A 323 4.60 -11.12 4.00
C MET A 323 3.64 -10.45 4.98
N ILE A 324 3.36 -9.17 4.78
CA ILE A 324 2.47 -8.41 5.66
C ILE A 324 1.02 -8.84 5.40
N VAL A 325 0.26 -9.01 6.49
CA VAL A 325 -1.18 -9.26 6.44
C VAL A 325 -1.90 -7.96 6.77
N ASP A 326 -2.86 -7.58 5.93
CA ASP A 326 -3.77 -6.47 6.19
C ASP A 326 -4.69 -6.82 7.37
N GLU A 327 -4.66 -6.02 8.44
CA GLU A 327 -5.40 -6.31 9.68
C GLU A 327 -6.93 -6.33 9.50
N GLN A 328 -7.46 -5.59 8.51
CA GLN A 328 -8.90 -5.50 8.29
C GLN A 328 -9.42 -6.62 7.40
N THR A 329 -8.64 -7.02 6.41
CA THR A 329 -9.07 -7.93 5.34
C THR A 329 -8.42 -9.31 5.42
N GLY A 330 -7.35 -9.48 6.19
CA GLY A 330 -6.56 -10.72 6.24
C GLY A 330 -5.78 -11.01 4.96
N ARG A 331 -5.70 -10.06 4.02
CA ARG A 331 -5.01 -10.25 2.75
C ARG A 331 -3.51 -10.09 2.89
N ILE A 332 -2.79 -10.90 2.12
CA ILE A 332 -1.34 -10.77 1.97
C ILE A 332 -1.05 -9.56 1.07
N MET A 333 -0.31 -8.59 1.60
CA MET A 333 0.13 -7.40 0.88
C MET A 333 1.50 -7.63 0.27
N ASP A 334 1.52 -8.22 -0.93
CA ASP A 334 2.74 -8.46 -1.69
C ASP A 334 3.46 -7.14 -2.04
N GLY A 335 4.80 -7.16 -1.98
CA GLY A 335 5.65 -5.99 -2.19
C GLY A 335 5.67 -4.94 -1.08
N ARG A 336 4.87 -5.08 -0.01
CA ARG A 336 4.91 -4.16 1.15
C ARG A 336 5.88 -4.64 2.22
N ARG A 337 6.68 -3.72 2.76
CA ARG A 337 7.61 -3.95 3.87
C ARG A 337 7.36 -2.95 5.00
N TYR A 338 7.65 -3.33 6.23
CA TYR A 338 7.65 -2.40 7.36
C TYR A 338 8.86 -1.49 7.28
N SER A 339 8.69 -0.22 7.63
CA SER A 339 9.75 0.78 7.57
C SER A 339 10.77 0.64 8.70
N ASP A 340 11.86 1.41 8.60
CA ASP A 340 12.76 1.71 9.73
C ASP A 340 13.49 0.49 10.34
N GLY A 341 13.75 -0.55 9.55
CA GLY A 341 14.43 -1.76 10.02
C GLY A 341 13.52 -2.80 10.67
N LEU A 342 12.24 -2.50 10.87
CA LEU A 342 11.29 -3.41 11.52
C LEU A 342 11.04 -4.67 10.70
N HIS A 343 11.00 -4.57 9.37
CA HIS A 343 10.77 -5.74 8.53
C HIS A 343 11.96 -6.70 8.59
N GLN A 344 13.18 -6.17 8.59
CA GLN A 344 14.42 -6.92 8.81
C GLN A 344 14.45 -7.57 10.18
N ALA A 345 13.95 -6.88 11.21
CA ALA A 345 13.84 -7.45 12.55
C ALA A 345 12.88 -8.65 12.60
N ILE A 346 11.76 -8.60 11.86
CA ILE A 346 10.81 -9.72 11.75
C ILE A 346 11.41 -10.86 10.92
N GLU A 347 12.10 -10.56 9.82
CA GLU A 347 12.85 -11.56 9.03
C GLU A 347 13.87 -12.28 9.91
N ALA A 348 14.66 -11.52 10.69
CA ALA A 348 15.63 -12.04 11.63
C ALA A 348 14.96 -12.91 12.70
N LYS A 349 13.88 -12.43 13.34
CA LYS A 349 13.09 -13.19 14.34
C LYS A 349 12.67 -14.56 13.79
N GLU A 350 12.13 -14.60 12.58
CA GLU A 350 11.60 -15.81 11.94
C GLU A 350 12.67 -16.72 11.31
N ASN A 351 13.96 -16.37 11.41
CA ASN A 351 15.08 -17.06 10.74
C ASN A 351 14.95 -17.09 9.22
N VAL A 352 14.38 -16.04 8.65
CA VAL A 352 14.23 -15.86 7.21
C VAL A 352 15.42 -15.07 6.67
N LYS A 353 15.68 -15.14 5.35
CA LYS A 353 16.70 -14.31 4.72
C LYS A 353 16.36 -12.83 4.96
N ILE A 354 17.24 -12.12 5.64
CA ILE A 354 17.12 -10.68 5.85
C ILE A 354 17.42 -10.01 4.51
N GLU A 355 16.45 -9.29 3.93
CA GLU A 355 16.71 -8.51 2.72
C GLU A 355 17.16 -7.10 3.11
N ASP A 356 18.05 -6.51 2.30
CA ASP A 356 18.63 -5.19 2.55
C ASP A 356 17.56 -4.11 2.79
N ALA A 357 17.93 -3.11 3.58
CA ALA A 357 17.09 -1.93 3.79
C ALA A 357 16.93 -1.18 2.48
N THR A 358 15.68 -0.88 2.12
CA THR A 358 15.37 -0.09 0.94
C THR A 358 15.31 1.39 1.33
N GLN A 359 16.11 2.23 0.67
CA GLN A 359 16.01 3.69 0.79
C GLN A 359 15.19 4.24 -0.35
N THR A 360 14.39 5.27 -0.07
CA THR A 360 13.73 6.06 -1.11
C THR A 360 14.75 7.02 -1.73
N PHE A 361 15.00 6.88 -3.03
CA PHE A 361 15.89 7.75 -3.80
C PHE A 361 15.14 8.94 -4.42
N ALA A 362 13.93 8.71 -4.94
CA ALA A 362 13.15 9.74 -5.62
C ALA A 362 11.65 9.51 -5.42
N THR A 363 10.88 10.59 -5.34
CA THR A 363 9.42 10.53 -5.18
C THR A 363 8.73 11.68 -5.91
N VAL A 364 7.56 11.41 -6.51
CA VAL A 364 6.68 12.42 -7.10
C VAL A 364 5.22 11.99 -6.97
N THR A 365 4.32 12.92 -6.66
CA THR A 365 2.87 12.64 -6.75
C THR A 365 2.41 12.74 -8.20
N LEU A 366 1.43 11.95 -8.62
CA LEU A 366 0.85 12.07 -9.96
C LEU A 366 0.29 13.48 -10.21
N GLN A 367 -0.25 14.12 -9.17
CA GLN A 367 -0.69 15.52 -9.22
C GLN A 367 0.43 16.45 -9.66
N ASN A 368 1.59 16.40 -8.99
CA ASN A 368 2.71 17.26 -9.33
C ASN A 368 3.31 16.91 -10.70
N TYR A 369 3.40 15.63 -11.03
CA TYR A 369 3.90 15.18 -12.33
C TYR A 369 3.05 15.74 -13.49
N PHE A 370 1.73 15.56 -13.46
CA PHE A 370 0.85 16.03 -14.54
C PHE A 370 0.73 17.55 -14.62
N ARG A 371 0.94 18.28 -13.52
CA ARG A 371 1.01 19.75 -13.52
C ARG A 371 2.25 20.31 -14.24
N MET A 372 3.26 19.49 -14.52
CA MET A 372 4.44 19.90 -15.29
C MET A 372 4.16 20.07 -16.79
N TYR A 373 3.08 19.47 -17.30
CA TYR A 373 2.74 19.57 -18.71
C TYR A 373 2.25 20.97 -19.04
N ARG A 374 2.76 21.54 -20.16
CA ARG A 374 2.30 22.84 -20.65
C ARG A 374 0.81 22.86 -20.97
N LYS A 375 0.26 21.72 -21.40
CA LYS A 375 -1.17 21.51 -21.63
C LYS A 375 -1.57 20.13 -21.14
N LEU A 376 -2.68 20.05 -20.42
CA LEU A 376 -3.24 18.82 -19.90
C LEU A 376 -4.71 18.75 -20.31
N SER A 377 -5.18 17.54 -20.63
CA SER A 377 -6.59 17.25 -20.90
C SER A 377 -6.89 15.82 -20.49
N GLY A 378 -8.17 15.47 -20.40
CA GLY A 378 -8.56 14.10 -20.11
C GLY A 378 -9.93 13.75 -20.65
N MET A 379 -10.20 12.46 -20.72
CA MET A 379 -11.49 11.92 -21.15
C MET A 379 -11.95 10.83 -20.20
N THR A 380 -13.22 10.84 -19.86
CA THR A 380 -13.89 9.80 -19.04
C THR A 380 -15.41 9.92 -19.21
N GLY A 381 -16.13 8.89 -18.75
CA GLY A 381 -17.59 8.89 -18.62
C GLY A 381 -18.11 9.65 -17.39
N THR A 382 -17.27 9.81 -16.37
CA THR A 382 -17.72 10.05 -14.99
C THR A 382 -17.11 11.29 -14.31
N ALA A 383 -16.53 12.22 -15.08
CA ALA A 383 -15.80 13.37 -14.53
C ALA A 383 -16.66 14.43 -13.82
N VAL A 384 -17.98 14.49 -14.09
CA VAL A 384 -18.84 15.59 -13.61
C VAL A 384 -18.88 15.68 -12.09
N THR A 385 -18.86 14.55 -11.38
CA THR A 385 -18.86 14.52 -9.92
C THR A 385 -17.58 15.05 -9.31
N GLU A 386 -16.46 14.94 -10.03
CA GLU A 386 -15.11 15.33 -9.58
C GLU A 386 -14.65 16.67 -10.17
N ALA A 387 -15.57 17.43 -10.79
CA ALA A 387 -15.23 18.68 -11.48
C ALA A 387 -14.55 19.71 -10.55
N GLY A 388 -14.97 19.77 -9.29
CA GLY A 388 -14.34 20.64 -8.29
C GLY A 388 -12.86 20.28 -8.05
N GLU A 389 -12.57 18.99 -7.88
CA GLU A 389 -11.21 18.49 -7.64
C GLU A 389 -10.30 18.71 -8.87
N PHE A 390 -10.83 18.44 -10.08
CA PHE A 390 -10.11 18.71 -11.33
C PHE A 390 -9.73 20.19 -11.49
N TRP A 391 -10.64 21.10 -11.16
CA TRP A 391 -10.37 22.54 -11.22
C TRP A 391 -9.38 22.97 -10.13
N GLU A 392 -9.56 22.51 -8.90
CA GLU A 392 -8.74 22.92 -7.76
C GLU A 392 -7.27 22.51 -7.96
N ILE A 393 -7.02 21.26 -8.35
CA ILE A 393 -5.68 20.69 -8.44
C ILE A 393 -5.03 20.94 -9.81
N TYR A 394 -5.77 20.70 -10.89
CA TYR A 394 -5.23 20.65 -12.25
C TYR A 394 -5.65 21.82 -13.13
N LYS A 395 -6.57 22.68 -12.67
CA LYS A 395 -7.19 23.76 -13.47
C LYS A 395 -7.85 23.22 -14.74
N LEU A 396 -8.48 22.05 -14.64
CA LEU A 396 -9.21 21.41 -15.73
C LEU A 396 -10.72 21.63 -15.56
N ASP A 397 -11.34 22.23 -16.57
CA ASP A 397 -12.80 22.32 -16.67
C ASP A 397 -13.39 20.99 -17.16
N VAL A 398 -14.54 20.62 -16.60
CA VAL A 398 -15.28 19.42 -17.04
C VAL A 398 -16.44 19.82 -17.93
N VAL A 399 -16.46 19.29 -19.14
CA VAL A 399 -17.54 19.49 -20.11
C VAL A 399 -18.27 18.17 -20.35
N GLU A 400 -19.57 18.14 -20.07
CA GLU A 400 -20.41 17.02 -20.42
C GLU A 400 -20.74 17.05 -21.91
N ILE A 401 -20.27 16.05 -22.65
CA ILE A 401 -20.53 15.90 -24.08
C ILE A 401 -21.83 15.10 -24.25
N PRO A 402 -22.83 15.61 -24.99
CA PRO A 402 -24.06 14.88 -25.27
C PRO A 402 -23.80 13.51 -25.92
N THR A 403 -24.62 12.52 -25.61
CA THR A 403 -24.52 11.19 -26.22
C THR A 403 -25.00 11.22 -27.68
N ASN A 404 -24.38 10.43 -28.54
CA ASN A 404 -24.79 10.31 -29.95
C ASN A 404 -26.21 9.72 -30.09
N ARG A 405 -26.64 8.91 -29.12
CA ARG A 405 -28.00 8.36 -29.03
C ARG A 405 -28.60 8.61 -27.65
N PRO A 406 -29.94 8.77 -27.53
CA PRO A 406 -30.59 8.84 -26.22
C PRO A 406 -30.30 7.59 -25.39
N ILE A 407 -30.08 7.79 -24.08
CA ILE A 407 -29.86 6.69 -23.14
C ILE A 407 -31.19 5.95 -22.93
N ALA A 408 -31.21 4.67 -23.30
CA ALA A 408 -32.36 3.77 -23.08
C ALA A 408 -32.13 2.81 -21.90
N ARG A 409 -31.09 3.03 -21.09
CA ARG A 409 -30.76 2.21 -19.92
C ARG A 409 -31.80 2.45 -18.82
N GLU A 410 -32.35 1.38 -18.27
CA GLU A 410 -33.23 1.42 -17.12
C GLU A 410 -32.43 1.21 -15.83
N ASP A 411 -32.21 2.31 -15.10
CA ASP A 411 -31.57 2.28 -13.79
C ASP A 411 -32.63 2.05 -12.71
N LYS A 412 -32.54 0.93 -12.00
CA LYS A 412 -33.48 0.55 -10.93
C LYS A 412 -32.99 1.07 -9.58
N GLU A 413 -33.94 1.29 -8.68
CA GLU A 413 -33.66 1.63 -7.27
C GLU A 413 -32.81 0.56 -6.57
N ASP A 414 -32.00 1.00 -5.62
CA ASP A 414 -31.17 0.10 -4.82
C ASP A 414 -31.99 -0.84 -3.94
N LEU A 415 -31.57 -2.09 -3.86
CA LEU A 415 -32.13 -3.08 -2.94
C LEU A 415 -31.20 -3.24 -1.72
N VAL A 416 -31.68 -2.81 -0.56
CA VAL A 416 -30.94 -2.87 0.71
C VAL A 416 -31.40 -4.06 1.55
N TYR A 417 -30.45 -4.88 2.00
CA TYR A 417 -30.69 -6.08 2.80
C TYR A 417 -30.06 -5.95 4.19
N LYS A 418 -30.67 -6.60 5.18
CA LYS A 418 -30.20 -6.55 6.57
C LYS A 418 -28.86 -7.28 6.77
N THR A 419 -28.62 -8.34 6.01
CA THR A 419 -27.40 -9.15 6.11
C THR A 419 -26.74 -9.37 4.75
N LYS A 420 -25.40 -9.54 4.74
CA LYS A 420 -24.64 -9.92 3.53
C LYS A 420 -25.16 -11.23 2.91
N ARG A 421 -25.54 -12.19 3.75
CA ARG A 421 -26.07 -13.48 3.30
C ARG A 421 -27.36 -13.34 2.49
N GLU A 422 -28.32 -12.56 3.00
CA GLU A 422 -29.58 -12.28 2.29
C GLU A 422 -29.31 -11.54 0.98
N LYS A 423 -28.43 -10.54 1.01
CA LYS A 423 -28.01 -9.80 -0.19
C LYS A 423 -27.45 -10.72 -1.27
N TYR A 424 -26.46 -11.56 -0.93
CA TYR A 424 -25.82 -12.43 -1.92
C TYR A 424 -26.77 -13.51 -2.44
N ASN A 425 -27.65 -14.05 -1.60
CA ASN A 425 -28.68 -14.97 -2.07
C ASN A 425 -29.63 -14.29 -3.08
N ALA A 426 -30.09 -13.07 -2.78
CA ALA A 426 -30.95 -12.32 -3.70
C ALA A 426 -30.25 -11.97 -5.02
N VAL A 427 -28.97 -11.58 -4.97
CA VAL A 427 -28.14 -11.35 -6.16
C VAL A 427 -28.08 -12.62 -7.02
N ILE A 428 -27.78 -13.78 -6.42
CA ILE A 428 -27.66 -15.05 -7.14
C ILE A 428 -28.99 -15.48 -7.74
N ASP A 429 -30.11 -15.30 -7.02
CA ASP A 429 -31.43 -15.65 -7.50
C ASP A 429 -31.84 -14.78 -8.71
N GLU A 430 -31.60 -13.47 -8.66
CA GLU A 430 -31.88 -12.56 -9.78
C GLU A 430 -30.96 -12.83 -10.98
N VAL A 431 -29.65 -13.00 -10.77
CA VAL A 431 -28.69 -13.35 -11.83
C VAL A 431 -29.09 -14.65 -12.51
N THR A 432 -29.46 -15.66 -11.74
CA THR A 432 -29.88 -16.98 -12.25
C THR A 432 -31.11 -16.83 -13.13
N LYS A 433 -32.12 -16.06 -12.68
CA LYS A 433 -33.34 -15.80 -13.45
C LYS A 433 -33.05 -15.09 -14.77
N LEU A 434 -32.19 -14.06 -14.76
CA LEU A 434 -31.83 -13.28 -15.95
C LEU A 434 -31.03 -14.12 -16.95
N SER A 435 -30.02 -14.85 -16.47
CA SER A 435 -29.17 -15.71 -17.29
C SER A 435 -29.98 -16.82 -17.96
N LEU A 436 -30.88 -17.50 -17.22
CA LEU A 436 -31.76 -18.54 -17.79
C LEU A 436 -32.78 -18.00 -18.79
N ALA A 437 -33.20 -16.73 -18.65
CA ALA A 437 -34.01 -16.03 -19.64
C ALA A 437 -33.20 -15.60 -20.89
N GLY A 438 -31.90 -15.86 -20.92
CA GLY A 438 -31.00 -15.54 -22.03
C GLY A 438 -30.40 -14.13 -21.97
N ARG A 439 -30.66 -13.37 -20.90
CA ARG A 439 -30.10 -12.02 -20.73
C ARG A 439 -28.70 -12.11 -20.11
N PRO A 440 -27.65 -11.53 -20.72
CA PRO A 440 -26.32 -11.51 -20.12
C PRO A 440 -26.29 -10.62 -18.86
N VAL A 441 -25.42 -10.98 -17.93
CA VAL A 441 -25.29 -10.29 -16.64
C VAL A 441 -23.81 -10.00 -16.32
N LEU A 442 -23.52 -8.74 -16.03
CA LEU A 442 -22.24 -8.31 -15.48
C LEU A 442 -22.41 -7.98 -13.99
N ILE A 443 -21.71 -8.70 -13.13
CA ILE A 443 -21.74 -8.54 -11.67
C ILE A 443 -20.49 -7.76 -11.25
N GLY A 444 -20.68 -6.58 -10.66
CA GLY A 444 -19.60 -5.77 -10.10
C GLY A 444 -19.36 -6.07 -8.62
N THR A 445 -18.12 -6.36 -8.24
CA THR A 445 -17.69 -6.55 -6.84
C THR A 445 -16.53 -5.63 -6.49
N THR A 446 -16.33 -5.40 -5.19
CA THR A 446 -15.24 -4.60 -4.60
C THR A 446 -13.98 -5.41 -4.31
N SER A 447 -14.06 -6.75 -4.42
CA SER A 447 -13.11 -7.64 -3.76
C SER A 447 -13.08 -9.01 -4.42
N VAL A 448 -11.88 -9.56 -4.62
CA VAL A 448 -11.66 -10.90 -5.20
C VAL A 448 -12.35 -11.98 -4.37
N GLU A 449 -12.33 -11.83 -3.04
CA GLU A 449 -13.00 -12.77 -2.13
C GLU A 449 -14.52 -12.82 -2.37
N ILE A 450 -15.15 -11.66 -2.57
CA ILE A 450 -16.59 -11.59 -2.88
C ILE A 450 -16.84 -12.20 -4.26
N SER A 451 -15.98 -11.94 -5.24
CA SER A 451 -16.07 -12.55 -6.57
C SER A 451 -16.00 -14.07 -6.53
N GLU A 452 -15.05 -14.63 -5.77
CA GLU A 452 -14.91 -16.07 -5.59
C GLU A 452 -16.10 -16.68 -4.84
N LEU A 453 -16.60 -15.99 -3.82
CA LEU A 453 -17.80 -16.42 -3.09
C LEU A 453 -19.01 -16.49 -4.03
N LEU A 454 -19.26 -15.44 -4.82
CA LEU A 454 -20.36 -15.42 -5.78
C LEU A 454 -20.17 -16.45 -6.89
N GLY A 455 -18.95 -16.64 -7.38
CA GLY A 455 -18.62 -17.69 -8.35
C GLY A 455 -18.93 -19.10 -7.81
N LYS A 456 -18.59 -19.38 -6.55
CA LYS A 456 -18.97 -20.65 -5.88
C LYS A 456 -20.49 -20.80 -5.78
N MET A 457 -21.22 -19.74 -5.44
CA MET A 457 -22.69 -19.78 -5.37
C MET A 457 -23.33 -20.02 -6.75
N LEU A 458 -22.82 -19.38 -7.81
CA LEU A 458 -23.28 -19.63 -9.20
C LEU A 458 -22.96 -21.05 -9.66
N SER A 459 -21.79 -21.58 -9.27
CA SER A 459 -21.39 -22.97 -9.56
C SER A 459 -22.37 -23.97 -8.96
N ILE A 460 -22.80 -23.75 -7.71
CA ILE A 460 -23.81 -24.57 -7.02
C ILE A 460 -25.15 -24.53 -7.77
N ARG A 461 -25.53 -23.37 -8.33
CA ARG A 461 -26.72 -23.19 -9.17
C ARG A 461 -26.55 -23.70 -10.61
N LYS A 462 -25.38 -24.23 -10.97
CA LYS A 462 -25.00 -24.69 -12.33
C LYS A 462 -25.12 -23.61 -13.41
N ILE A 463 -24.81 -22.36 -13.04
CA ILE A 463 -24.77 -21.24 -13.99
C ILE A 463 -23.33 -21.06 -14.49
N PRO A 464 -23.06 -21.23 -15.80
CA PRO A 464 -21.77 -20.93 -16.39
C PRO A 464 -21.42 -19.44 -16.20
N HIS A 465 -20.23 -19.16 -15.68
CA HIS A 465 -19.79 -17.80 -15.43
C HIS A 465 -18.27 -17.68 -15.55
N ASN A 466 -17.81 -16.45 -15.78
CA ASN A 466 -16.40 -16.08 -15.78
C ASN A 466 -16.12 -15.11 -14.63
N VAL A 467 -14.90 -15.14 -14.08
CA VAL A 467 -14.46 -14.23 -13.01
C VAL A 467 -13.23 -13.45 -13.48
N LEU A 468 -13.32 -12.12 -13.42
CA LEU A 468 -12.26 -11.18 -13.75
C LEU A 468 -11.71 -10.57 -12.46
N ASN A 469 -10.40 -10.76 -12.23
CA ASN A 469 -9.73 -10.40 -10.97
C ASN A 469 -8.68 -9.30 -11.14
N ALA A 470 -8.65 -8.60 -12.28
CA ALA A 470 -7.68 -7.55 -12.60
C ALA A 470 -6.22 -8.02 -12.55
N LYS A 471 -5.95 -9.30 -12.89
CA LYS A 471 -4.59 -9.89 -12.90
C LYS A 471 -4.05 -10.14 -14.30
N GLN A 472 -4.91 -10.40 -15.29
CA GLN A 472 -4.48 -10.79 -16.64
C GLN A 472 -5.24 -10.01 -17.71
N HIS A 473 -4.88 -8.74 -17.92
CA HIS A 473 -5.63 -7.80 -18.76
C HIS A 473 -5.95 -8.32 -20.17
N LYS A 474 -5.03 -9.01 -20.85
CA LYS A 474 -5.27 -9.56 -22.20
C LYS A 474 -6.37 -10.64 -22.21
N LYS A 475 -6.30 -11.62 -21.31
CA LYS A 475 -7.34 -12.66 -21.22
C LYS A 475 -8.66 -12.09 -20.71
N GLU A 476 -8.60 -11.10 -19.83
CA GLU A 476 -9.80 -10.41 -19.35
C GLU A 476 -10.51 -9.69 -20.49
N ALA A 477 -9.78 -9.01 -21.38
CA ALA A 477 -10.37 -8.38 -22.56
C ALA A 477 -11.06 -9.38 -23.49
N GLU A 478 -10.48 -10.56 -23.71
CA GLU A 478 -11.10 -11.65 -24.47
C GLU A 478 -12.41 -12.12 -23.80
N ILE A 479 -12.42 -12.26 -22.47
CA ILE A 479 -13.63 -12.65 -21.72
C ILE A 479 -14.71 -11.54 -21.75
N VAL A 480 -14.32 -10.28 -21.72
CA VAL A 480 -15.24 -9.12 -21.77
C VAL A 480 -15.94 -9.03 -23.12
N ASP A 481 -15.24 -9.33 -24.22
CA ASP A 481 -15.85 -9.36 -25.57
C ASP A 481 -16.96 -10.44 -25.66
N GLU A 482 -16.83 -11.52 -24.89
CA GLU A 482 -17.85 -12.58 -24.80
C GLU A 482 -18.96 -12.27 -23.78
N ALA A 483 -18.78 -11.29 -22.90
CA ALA A 483 -19.73 -10.98 -21.82
C ALA A 483 -21.11 -10.53 -22.34
N GLY A 484 -21.19 -10.07 -23.58
CA GLY A 484 -22.44 -9.67 -24.24
C GLY A 484 -23.22 -10.81 -24.88
N ARG A 485 -22.74 -12.07 -24.80
CA ARG A 485 -23.43 -13.23 -25.39
C ARG A 485 -24.64 -13.68 -24.57
N LYS A 486 -25.62 -14.30 -25.24
CA LYS A 486 -26.87 -14.76 -24.62
C LYS A 486 -26.62 -15.59 -23.34
N GLY A 487 -27.23 -15.16 -22.23
CA GLY A 487 -27.19 -15.84 -20.93
C GLY A 487 -25.82 -15.85 -20.23
N GLN A 488 -24.78 -15.22 -20.80
CA GLN A 488 -23.45 -15.19 -20.23
C GLN A 488 -23.43 -14.41 -18.90
N VAL A 489 -22.79 -14.98 -17.88
CA VAL A 489 -22.56 -14.29 -16.61
C VAL A 489 -21.07 -13.99 -16.45
N THR A 490 -20.75 -12.75 -16.13
CA THR A 490 -19.36 -12.31 -15.90
C THR A 490 -19.30 -11.57 -14.57
N ILE A 491 -18.40 -11.97 -13.68
CA ILE A 491 -18.11 -11.28 -12.43
C ILE A 491 -16.85 -10.44 -12.61
N ALA A 492 -16.92 -9.14 -12.36
CA ALA A 492 -15.81 -8.20 -12.47
C ALA A 492 -15.47 -7.58 -11.12
N THR A 493 -14.24 -7.84 -10.66
CA THR A 493 -13.69 -7.26 -9.43
C THR A 493 -13.09 -5.88 -9.72
N ASN A 494 -13.47 -4.85 -8.97
CA ASN A 494 -12.91 -3.48 -9.07
C ASN A 494 -12.82 -2.96 -10.51
N MET A 495 -13.89 -3.13 -11.28
CA MET A 495 -13.95 -2.73 -12.70
C MET A 495 -12.91 -3.42 -13.60
N ALA A 496 -12.54 -4.67 -13.28
CA ALA A 496 -11.74 -5.51 -14.19
C ALA A 496 -12.39 -5.59 -15.60
N GLY A 497 -11.56 -5.52 -16.63
CA GLY A 497 -12.05 -5.43 -18.02
C GLY A 497 -12.31 -4.02 -18.54
N ARG A 498 -11.93 -2.98 -17.79
CA ARG A 498 -12.06 -1.57 -18.21
C ARG A 498 -11.43 -1.29 -19.57
N GLY A 499 -12.05 -0.37 -20.33
CA GLY A 499 -11.55 0.08 -21.63
C GLY A 499 -11.87 -0.88 -22.78
N THR A 500 -12.65 -1.93 -22.53
CA THR A 500 -13.16 -2.86 -23.56
C THR A 500 -14.68 -2.78 -23.62
N ASP A 501 -15.24 -2.48 -24.80
CA ASP A 501 -16.68 -2.35 -24.98
C ASP A 501 -17.38 -3.72 -25.04
N ILE A 502 -18.46 -3.89 -24.28
CA ILE A 502 -19.30 -5.09 -24.33
C ILE A 502 -20.35 -4.93 -25.43
N LYS A 503 -20.13 -5.60 -26.57
CA LYS A 503 -21.05 -5.55 -27.71
C LYS A 503 -22.23 -6.50 -27.53
N LEU A 504 -23.42 -6.05 -27.89
CA LEU A 504 -24.66 -6.83 -27.77
C LEU A 504 -25.18 -7.25 -29.14
N THR A 505 -25.58 -8.51 -29.25
CA THR A 505 -26.31 -9.03 -30.42
C THR A 505 -27.77 -8.59 -30.38
N ASP A 506 -28.47 -8.66 -31.52
CA ASP A 506 -29.88 -8.25 -31.60
C ASP A 506 -30.81 -9.15 -30.77
N GLU A 507 -30.47 -10.43 -30.64
CA GLU A 507 -31.15 -11.37 -29.73
C GLU A 507 -31.05 -10.90 -28.27
N VAL A 508 -29.88 -10.43 -27.84
CA VAL A 508 -29.66 -9.93 -26.49
C VAL A 508 -30.36 -8.60 -26.26
N LYS A 509 -30.38 -7.70 -27.26
CA LYS A 509 -31.16 -6.45 -27.19
C LYS A 509 -32.65 -6.75 -27.00
N ALA A 510 -33.19 -7.72 -27.73
CA ALA A 510 -34.59 -8.15 -27.57
C ALA A 510 -34.87 -8.77 -26.19
N ALA A 511 -33.88 -9.40 -25.55
CA ALA A 511 -33.95 -9.91 -24.18
C ALA A 511 -33.77 -8.83 -23.08
N GLY A 512 -33.69 -7.54 -23.46
CA GLY A 512 -33.53 -6.42 -22.53
C GLY A 512 -32.10 -5.90 -22.38
N GLY A 513 -31.18 -6.31 -23.25
CA GLY A 513 -29.78 -5.88 -23.23
C GLY A 513 -28.96 -6.44 -22.07
N LEU A 514 -27.79 -5.87 -21.80
CA LEU A 514 -26.95 -6.28 -20.67
C LEU A 514 -27.58 -5.86 -19.33
N ALA A 515 -27.64 -6.78 -18.38
CA ALA A 515 -27.98 -6.46 -16.99
C ALA A 515 -26.70 -6.19 -16.18
N ILE A 516 -26.68 -5.08 -15.44
CA ILE A 516 -25.59 -4.74 -14.53
C ILE A 516 -26.07 -4.96 -13.09
N VAL A 517 -25.31 -5.72 -12.30
CA VAL A 517 -25.62 -5.98 -10.90
C VAL A 517 -24.45 -5.53 -10.02
N GLY A 518 -24.62 -4.39 -9.35
CA GLY A 518 -23.69 -3.94 -8.32
C GLY A 518 -23.93 -4.69 -7.01
N THR A 519 -22.91 -5.32 -6.46
CA THR A 519 -23.05 -6.07 -5.19
C THR A 519 -22.90 -5.17 -3.96
N GLU A 520 -22.26 -4.02 -4.13
CA GLU A 520 -21.98 -2.98 -3.13
C GLU A 520 -21.86 -1.64 -3.86
N ARG A 521 -22.24 -0.54 -3.20
CA ARG A 521 -21.86 0.79 -3.69
C ARG A 521 -20.37 0.99 -3.40
N MET A 522 -19.60 1.19 -4.45
CA MET A 522 -18.26 1.77 -4.27
C MET A 522 -18.42 3.21 -3.79
N ILE A 523 -17.35 3.79 -3.25
CA ILE A 523 -17.30 5.22 -2.87
C ILE A 523 -17.71 6.12 -4.05
N ARG A 524 -17.73 5.61 -5.30
CA ARG A 524 -18.20 6.32 -6.50
C ARG A 524 -18.93 5.39 -7.47
N VAL A 525 -20.24 5.17 -7.29
CA VAL A 525 -21.19 4.89 -8.39
C VAL A 525 -22.52 5.52 -7.98
N VAL A 526 -22.97 6.51 -8.75
CA VAL A 526 -24.37 6.96 -8.81
C VAL A 526 -24.87 6.64 -10.22
#